data_AF-A0A8K0SIQ1-F1
#
_entry.id   AF-A0A8K0SIQ1-F1
#
_cell.length_a   1.000
_cell.length_b   1.000
_cell.length_c   1.000
_cell.angle_alpha   90.00
_cell.angle_beta   90.00
_cell.angle_gamma   90.00
#
_symmetry.space_group_name_H-M   'P 1'
#
loop_
_entity.id
_entity.type
_entity.pdbx_description
1 polymer ?
#
loop_
_entity_poly.entity_id
_entity_poly.type
_entity_poly.pdbx_seq_one_letter_code
_entity_poly.pdbx_strand_id
1 'polypeptide(L)'
;AGNSVVLGTAFEAIRRSLDAMSKTFGGVVLVWNGIFTNGVNQDTLQYILNTQKDLLDFVYDLVNPATVNHDGLTGEDNLYNELDLRQRENQVAVMNQLQRVKLTIIAIQAANDRSPSNELESLIVDAKLAADGSPPLTTYTSRLRSGVEPASPNEKWLFINGIANEFVWFQRSCDKIRDTFGREVKGIYNRTDGILWDLIECAGERQAVAPDPRNPLIQRTSSSKEAQESLLEELKSAIWPGAGPAPRRVMMIAHSQGCLVLRLALQALITANHQGDKESDLKKLGIFTFGNPSVDWKVVINGKEQPLSKYVGVTEHFALEHDYVAKLGVIRDGSSPNPGYGTDLVFKMNGGRGHLLGAHYSFDSNAYVQGSQSQLLRAAQRP
;
A
#
# COMPACT_ATOMS: atom_id res chain seq x y z
N ALA A 1 -22.52 33.23 -1.49
CA ALA A 1 -21.51 34.07 -0.79
C ALA A 1 -20.81 33.34 0.38
N GLY A 2 -21.50 32.51 1.18
CA GLY A 2 -20.88 31.78 2.30
C GLY A 2 -19.95 30.62 1.92
N ASN A 3 -20.28 29.81 0.90
CA ASN A 3 -19.48 28.63 0.52
C ASN A 3 -18.11 28.97 -0.09
N SER A 4 -17.98 30.09 -0.81
CA SER A 4 -16.69 30.50 -1.42
C SER A 4 -15.68 31.01 -0.39
N VAL A 5 -16.17 31.59 0.72
CA VAL A 5 -15.33 32.04 1.84
C VAL A 5 -14.88 30.85 2.69
N VAL A 6 -15.75 29.86 2.92
CA VAL A 6 -15.38 28.62 3.62
C VAL A 6 -14.42 27.78 2.78
N LEU A 7 -14.65 27.62 1.47
CA LEU A 7 -13.70 26.95 0.57
C LEU A 7 -12.36 27.69 0.49
N GLY A 8 -12.38 29.03 0.41
CA GLY A 8 -11.15 29.84 0.38
C GLY A 8 -10.36 29.77 1.68
N THR A 9 -11.05 29.73 2.83
CA THR A 9 -10.41 29.58 4.14
C THR A 9 -9.89 28.16 4.35
N ALA A 10 -10.61 27.14 3.87
CA ALA A 10 -10.15 25.76 3.88
C ALA A 10 -8.94 25.57 2.96
N PHE A 11 -8.96 26.10 1.72
CA PHE A 11 -7.82 26.07 0.81
C PHE A 11 -6.62 26.82 1.36
N GLU A 12 -6.82 27.97 1.99
CA GLU A 12 -5.74 28.73 2.62
C GLU A 12 -5.21 28.01 3.87
N ALA A 13 -6.07 27.34 4.65
CA ALA A 13 -5.65 26.48 5.75
C ALA A 13 -4.89 25.25 5.25
N ILE A 14 -5.31 24.63 4.15
CA ILE A 14 -4.63 23.51 3.49
C ILE A 14 -3.30 23.97 2.93
N ARG A 15 -3.24 25.12 2.24
CA ARG A 15 -2.01 25.69 1.73
C ARG A 15 -1.06 26.08 2.85
N ARG A 16 -1.56 26.59 3.98
CA ARG A 16 -0.75 26.87 5.18
C ARG A 16 -0.36 25.62 5.93
N SER A 17 -1.19 24.58 5.95
CA SER A 17 -0.87 23.26 6.50
C SER A 17 0.07 22.49 5.59
N LEU A 18 0.04 22.72 4.27
CA LEU A 18 0.95 22.19 3.25
C LEU A 18 2.26 22.98 3.20
N ASP A 19 2.24 24.29 3.40
CA ASP A 19 3.43 25.12 3.60
C ASP A 19 4.04 24.84 4.97
N ALA A 20 3.21 24.63 6.00
CA ALA A 20 3.68 24.19 7.30
C ALA A 20 4.18 22.76 7.21
N MET A 21 3.50 21.85 6.50
CA MET A 21 4.00 20.50 6.22
C MET A 21 5.26 20.59 5.38
N SER A 22 5.38 21.43 4.36
CA SER A 22 6.54 21.59 3.48
C SER A 22 7.71 22.24 4.21
N LYS A 23 7.47 23.20 5.11
CA LYS A 23 8.48 23.77 6.02
C LYS A 23 8.85 22.81 7.15
N THR A 24 7.88 22.04 7.64
CA THR A 24 8.10 20.92 8.57
C THR A 24 8.71 19.75 7.83
N PHE A 25 8.57 19.63 6.51
CA PHE A 25 9.17 18.60 5.65
C PHE A 25 10.55 19.05 5.22
N GLY A 26 10.82 20.34 5.06
CA GLY A 26 12.16 20.91 4.97
C GLY A 26 12.88 20.78 6.31
N GLY A 27 12.16 20.99 7.42
CA GLY A 27 12.61 20.69 8.78
C GLY A 27 12.78 19.18 9.03
N VAL A 28 11.89 18.33 8.50
CA VAL A 28 12.00 16.87 8.52
C VAL A 28 13.11 16.45 7.60
N VAL A 29 13.37 17.08 6.46
CA VAL A 29 14.51 16.81 5.56
C VAL A 29 15.82 17.21 6.22
N LEU A 30 15.83 18.27 7.05
CA LEU A 30 16.99 18.65 7.88
C LEU A 30 17.17 17.71 9.08
N VAL A 31 16.08 17.34 9.76
CA VAL A 31 16.05 16.35 10.83
C VAL A 31 16.36 14.96 10.26
N TRP A 32 16.01 14.67 9.01
CA TRP A 32 16.28 13.46 8.23
C TRP A 32 17.74 13.43 7.83
N ASN A 33 18.29 14.52 7.31
CA ASN A 33 19.73 14.65 7.12
C ASN A 33 20.48 14.44 8.44
N GLY A 34 20.00 14.99 9.56
CA GLY A 34 20.64 14.84 10.88
C GLY A 34 20.48 13.46 11.57
N ILE A 35 19.31 12.83 11.46
CA ILE A 35 19.02 11.49 11.98
C ILE A 35 19.79 10.43 11.20
N PHE A 36 19.91 10.61 9.89
CA PHE A 36 20.39 9.54 9.01
C PHE A 36 21.85 9.68 8.55
N THR A 37 22.54 10.82 8.76
CA THR A 37 24.00 10.87 8.57
C THR A 37 24.79 9.95 9.51
N ASN A 38 24.14 9.34 10.51
CA ASN A 38 24.72 8.35 11.41
C ASN A 38 24.64 6.93 10.81
N GLY A 39 25.48 6.67 9.80
CA GLY A 39 26.16 5.40 9.51
C GLY A 39 25.41 4.09 9.21
N VAL A 40 24.14 3.90 9.56
CA VAL A 40 23.58 2.53 9.73
C VAL A 40 22.77 2.00 8.54
N ASN A 41 22.59 2.78 7.46
CA ASN A 41 21.99 2.21 6.24
C ASN A 41 22.36 3.02 5.00
N GLN A 42 23.67 3.19 4.74
CA GLN A 42 24.17 4.06 3.68
C GLN A 42 23.48 3.82 2.34
N ASP A 43 23.17 2.59 1.93
CA ASP A 43 22.61 2.34 0.58
C ASP A 43 21.12 2.69 0.44
N THR A 44 20.29 2.32 1.42
CA THR A 44 18.86 2.70 1.44
C THR A 44 18.72 4.20 1.62
N LEU A 45 19.55 4.76 2.49
CA LEU A 45 19.59 6.18 2.78
C LEU A 45 20.10 7.00 1.60
N GLN A 46 21.23 6.61 0.99
CA GLN A 46 21.76 7.26 -0.21
C GLN A 46 20.70 7.22 -1.31
N TYR A 47 19.96 6.11 -1.46
CA TYR A 47 18.88 6.05 -2.42
C TYR A 47 17.77 7.09 -2.13
N ILE A 48 17.30 7.21 -0.88
CA ILE A 48 16.26 8.21 -0.54
C ILE A 48 16.81 9.65 -0.63
N LEU A 49 18.03 9.90 -0.14
CA LEU A 49 18.69 11.20 -0.21
C LEU A 49 18.96 11.63 -1.66
N ASN A 50 19.37 10.71 -2.53
CA ASN A 50 19.58 10.96 -3.95
C ASN A 50 18.26 11.10 -4.73
N THR A 51 17.14 10.68 -4.15
CA THR A 51 15.79 10.83 -4.71
C THR A 51 14.94 11.87 -3.96
N GLN A 52 15.56 12.77 -3.19
CA GLN A 52 14.86 13.83 -2.43
C GLN A 52 13.91 14.66 -3.27
N LYS A 53 14.31 14.98 -4.51
CA LYS A 53 13.44 15.70 -5.44
C LYS A 53 12.20 14.88 -5.79
N ASP A 54 12.36 13.60 -6.12
CA ASP A 54 11.25 12.71 -6.45
C ASP A 54 10.31 12.50 -5.24
N LEU A 55 10.86 12.49 -4.02
CA LEU A 55 10.07 12.43 -2.78
C LEU A 55 9.25 13.71 -2.56
N LEU A 56 9.83 14.88 -2.81
CA LEU A 56 9.11 16.16 -2.71
C LEU A 56 8.03 16.27 -3.79
N ASP A 57 8.36 15.88 -5.02
CA ASP A 57 7.41 15.81 -6.14
C ASP A 57 6.27 14.82 -5.82
N PHE A 58 6.57 13.70 -5.15
CA PHE A 58 5.57 12.75 -4.67
C PHE A 58 4.62 13.34 -3.62
N VAL A 59 5.15 14.03 -2.60
CA VAL A 59 4.31 14.67 -1.59
C VAL A 59 3.43 15.75 -2.22
N TYR A 60 3.95 16.49 -3.19
CA TYR A 60 3.18 17.45 -3.97
C TYR A 60 2.09 16.76 -4.80
N ASP A 61 2.44 15.72 -5.56
CA ASP A 61 1.53 14.96 -6.41
C ASP A 61 0.44 14.24 -5.60
N LEU A 62 0.71 13.88 -4.34
CA LEU A 62 -0.26 13.25 -3.46
C LEU A 62 -1.46 14.17 -3.21
N VAL A 63 -1.22 15.48 -3.05
CA VAL A 63 -2.23 16.48 -2.64
C VAL A 63 -2.66 17.40 -3.78
N ASN A 64 -2.01 17.29 -4.94
CA ASN A 64 -2.29 18.13 -6.09
C ASN A 64 -3.67 17.75 -6.68
N PRO A 65 -4.66 18.65 -6.72
CA PRO A 65 -5.97 18.31 -7.29
C PRO A 65 -5.91 17.86 -8.76
N ALA A 66 -4.88 18.28 -9.51
CA ALA A 66 -4.71 17.91 -10.92
C ALA A 66 -4.37 16.43 -11.13
N THR A 67 -3.87 15.73 -10.10
CA THR A 67 -3.57 14.29 -10.17
C THR A 67 -4.79 13.42 -9.88
N VAL A 68 -5.91 14.00 -9.40
CA VAL A 68 -7.13 13.29 -9.02
C VAL A 68 -8.17 13.31 -10.16
N ASN A 69 -7.81 12.81 -11.34
CA ASN A 69 -8.71 12.79 -12.51
C ASN A 69 -8.67 11.43 -13.21
N HIS A 70 -9.36 10.44 -12.65
CA HIS A 70 -9.45 9.11 -13.24
C HIS A 70 -10.89 8.59 -13.20
N ASP A 71 -11.25 7.76 -14.18
CA ASP A 71 -12.59 7.18 -14.39
C ASP A 71 -13.68 8.18 -14.85
N GLY A 72 -13.29 9.29 -15.50
CA GLY A 72 -14.22 10.29 -16.06
C GLY A 72 -14.89 11.20 -15.01
N LEU A 73 -14.54 11.02 -13.74
CA LEU A 73 -14.97 11.86 -12.63
C LEU A 73 -13.89 12.90 -12.35
N THR A 74 -14.29 14.16 -12.17
CA THR A 74 -13.36 15.18 -11.69
C THR A 74 -13.02 14.90 -10.21
N GLY A 75 -11.91 15.44 -9.70
CA GLY A 75 -11.53 15.29 -8.29
C GLY A 75 -12.61 15.72 -7.28
N GLU A 76 -13.62 16.50 -7.72
CA GLU A 76 -14.79 16.87 -6.93
C GLU A 76 -15.90 15.82 -6.94
N ASP A 77 -15.98 14.95 -7.96
CA ASP A 77 -17.01 13.92 -8.15
C ASP A 77 -16.53 12.52 -7.71
N ASN A 78 -15.23 12.33 -7.49
CA ASN A 78 -14.67 11.07 -6.98
C ASN A 78 -15.00 10.89 -5.48
N LEU A 79 -16.05 10.10 -5.19
CA LEU A 79 -16.49 9.76 -3.83
C LEU A 79 -15.40 9.07 -2.97
N TYR A 80 -14.42 8.43 -3.61
CA TYR A 80 -13.36 7.69 -2.95
C TYR A 80 -12.08 8.50 -2.77
N ASN A 81 -12.07 9.78 -3.15
CA ASN A 81 -10.92 10.67 -2.96
C ASN A 81 -10.61 10.82 -1.45
N GLU A 82 -9.51 10.23 -1.01
CA GLU A 82 -9.06 10.24 0.39
C GLU A 82 -8.69 11.67 0.86
N LEU A 83 -8.35 12.56 -0.07
CA LEU A 83 -7.98 13.94 0.22
C LEU A 83 -9.06 14.95 -0.16
N ASP A 84 -10.31 14.51 -0.36
CA ASP A 84 -11.45 15.42 -0.40
C ASP A 84 -11.71 16.00 0.99
N LEU A 85 -11.06 17.13 1.29
CA LEU A 85 -11.13 17.81 2.58
C LEU A 85 -12.45 18.55 2.81
N ARG A 86 -13.40 18.50 1.87
CA ARG A 86 -14.79 18.90 2.14
C ARG A 86 -15.46 17.90 3.08
N GLN A 87 -14.97 16.66 3.14
CA GLN A 87 -15.48 15.60 4.00
C GLN A 87 -14.79 15.63 5.37
N ARG A 88 -15.58 15.61 6.44
CA ARG A 88 -15.08 15.79 7.80
C ARG A 88 -14.15 14.65 8.23
N GLU A 89 -14.46 13.44 7.78
CA GLU A 89 -13.73 12.23 8.09
C GLU A 89 -12.31 12.27 7.48
N ASN A 90 -12.19 12.79 6.26
CA ASN A 90 -10.90 13.00 5.60
C ASN A 90 -10.06 14.04 6.33
N GLN A 91 -10.67 15.13 6.83
CA GLN A 91 -9.96 16.11 7.65
C GLN A 91 -9.40 15.49 8.93
N VAL A 92 -10.21 14.66 9.61
CA VAL A 92 -9.78 13.95 10.82
C VAL A 92 -8.66 12.97 10.50
N ALA A 93 -8.77 12.22 9.40
CA ALA A 93 -7.73 11.29 8.96
C ALA A 93 -6.39 12.00 8.69
N VAL A 94 -6.40 13.13 7.99
CA VAL A 94 -5.18 13.95 7.80
C VAL A 94 -4.61 14.42 9.13
N MET A 95 -5.45 14.87 10.06
CA MET A 95 -4.99 15.28 11.39
C MET A 95 -4.37 14.14 12.19
N ASN A 96 -4.92 12.92 12.11
CA ASN A 96 -4.33 11.73 12.71
C ASN A 96 -2.96 11.42 12.12
N GLN A 97 -2.81 11.47 10.79
CA GLN A 97 -1.52 11.27 10.12
C GLN A 97 -0.48 12.30 10.59
N LEU A 98 -0.87 13.57 10.70
CA LEU A 98 0.01 14.62 11.24
C LEU A 98 0.42 14.35 12.69
N GLN A 99 -0.49 13.84 13.52
CA GLN A 99 -0.19 13.45 14.89
C GLN A 99 0.78 12.27 14.94
N ARG A 100 0.62 11.26 14.07
CA ARG A 100 1.56 10.13 13.98
C ARG A 100 2.94 10.60 13.57
N VAL A 101 3.05 11.45 12.55
CA VAL A 101 4.34 12.07 12.15
C VAL A 101 5.01 12.77 13.34
N LYS A 102 4.25 13.55 14.12
CA LYS A 102 4.76 14.20 15.33
C LYS A 102 5.26 13.18 16.36
N LEU A 103 4.51 12.11 16.61
CA LEU A 103 4.91 11.05 17.55
C LEU A 103 6.18 10.33 17.08
N THR A 104 6.28 10.01 15.79
CA THR A 104 7.49 9.43 15.20
C THR A 104 8.71 10.32 15.41
N ILE A 105 8.59 11.64 15.16
CA ILE A 105 9.68 12.60 15.37
C ILE A 105 10.10 12.63 16.86
N ILE A 106 9.14 12.68 17.79
CA ILE A 106 9.42 12.66 19.23
C ILE A 106 10.15 11.38 19.64
N ALA A 107 9.70 10.22 19.14
CA ALA A 107 10.32 8.93 19.43
C ALA A 107 11.77 8.89 18.95
N ILE A 108 12.03 9.42 17.74
CA ILE A 108 13.39 9.47 17.19
C ILE A 108 14.28 10.43 18.01
N GLN A 109 13.79 11.61 18.36
CA GLN A 109 14.54 12.56 19.21
C GLN A 109 14.90 11.94 20.56
N ALA A 110 13.93 11.30 21.22
CA ALA A 110 14.13 10.63 22.50
C ALA A 110 15.15 9.48 22.43
N ALA A 111 15.22 8.75 21.30
CA ALA A 111 16.22 7.72 21.09
C ALA A 111 17.63 8.32 20.90
N ASN A 112 17.74 9.40 20.12
CA ASN A 112 19.00 10.10 19.88
C ASN A 112 19.58 10.70 21.17
N ASP A 113 18.73 11.20 22.07
CA ASP A 113 19.15 11.73 23.38
C ASP A 113 19.63 10.64 24.35
N ARG A 114 19.17 9.40 24.20
CA ARG A 114 19.49 8.27 25.10
C ARG A 114 20.78 7.53 24.73
N SER A 115 21.15 7.50 23.45
CA SER A 115 22.39 6.86 23.00
C SER A 115 22.87 7.51 21.70
N PRO A 116 23.97 8.30 21.71
CA PRO A 116 24.55 8.89 20.50
C PRO A 116 25.16 7.84 19.54
N SER A 117 25.33 6.59 19.99
CA SER A 117 25.88 5.49 19.22
C SER A 117 24.76 4.66 18.58
N ASN A 118 24.48 4.95 17.30
CA ASN A 118 24.08 4.04 16.21
C ASN A 118 22.94 3.02 16.36
N GLU A 119 22.13 2.98 17.41
CA GLU A 119 21.08 1.94 17.52
C GLU A 119 19.68 2.41 17.13
N LEU A 120 19.52 2.94 15.91
CA LEU A 120 18.19 3.07 15.26
C LEU A 120 17.51 1.70 15.08
N GLU A 121 18.29 0.63 15.13
CA GLU A 121 17.87 -0.79 15.07
C GLU A 121 16.94 -1.20 16.23
N SER A 122 16.93 -0.43 17.32
CA SER A 122 16.09 -0.66 18.51
C SER A 122 14.82 0.21 18.55
N LEU A 123 14.62 1.08 17.57
CA LEU A 123 13.51 2.03 17.57
C LEU A 123 12.20 1.35 17.15
N ILE A 124 11.44 0.87 18.13
CA ILE A 124 10.06 0.43 17.91
C ILE A 124 9.17 1.68 17.94
N VAL A 125 8.78 2.17 16.77
CA VAL A 125 7.77 3.23 16.64
C VAL A 125 6.39 2.58 16.66
N ASP A 126 5.67 2.73 17.78
CA ASP A 126 4.24 2.39 17.87
C ASP A 126 3.44 3.69 18.00
N ALA A 127 3.13 4.32 16.86
CA ALA A 127 2.44 5.61 16.82
C ALA A 127 0.92 5.43 16.99
N LYS A 128 0.50 4.67 18.00
CA LYS A 128 -0.92 4.46 18.35
C LYS A 128 -1.57 5.75 18.81
N LEU A 129 -2.75 6.01 18.28
CA LEU A 129 -3.63 7.08 18.70
C LEU A 129 -4.86 6.50 19.40
N ALA A 130 -5.49 7.27 20.28
CA ALA A 130 -6.75 6.85 20.93
C ALA A 130 -7.86 6.52 19.90
N ALA A 131 -7.80 7.12 18.72
CA ALA A 131 -8.72 6.86 17.61
C ALA A 131 -8.58 5.45 17.01
N ASP A 132 -7.48 4.73 17.29
CA ASP A 132 -7.25 3.37 16.78
C ASP A 132 -8.08 2.29 17.48
N GLY A 133 -8.70 2.62 18.62
CA GLY A 133 -9.46 1.68 19.43
C GLY A 133 -8.57 0.71 20.24
N SER A 134 -9.20 -0.17 21.02
CA SER A 134 -8.52 -1.19 21.82
C SER A 134 -9.42 -2.42 22.01
N PRO A 135 -9.14 -3.56 21.33
CA PRO A 135 -8.07 -3.77 20.35
C PRO A 135 -8.35 -3.05 19.01
N PRO A 136 -7.32 -2.72 18.22
CA PRO A 136 -7.51 -2.13 16.90
C PRO A 136 -8.23 -3.10 15.95
N LEU A 137 -9.13 -2.57 15.13
CA LEU A 137 -9.83 -3.35 14.11
C LEU A 137 -8.83 -3.83 13.05
N THR A 138 -8.69 -5.14 12.88
CA THR A 138 -7.73 -5.74 11.93
C THR A 138 -8.37 -6.09 10.59
N THR A 139 -9.70 -6.15 10.53
CA THR A 139 -10.44 -6.49 9.31
C THR A 139 -11.72 -5.65 9.19
N TYR A 140 -12.19 -5.51 7.95
CA TYR A 140 -13.46 -4.87 7.61
C TYR A 140 -14.12 -5.65 6.47
N THR A 141 -15.44 -5.72 6.42
CA THR A 141 -16.15 -6.32 5.27
C THR A 141 -17.07 -5.28 4.66
N SER A 142 -16.73 -4.87 3.44
CA SER A 142 -17.58 -4.04 2.60
C SER A 142 -18.61 -4.94 1.92
N ARG A 143 -19.86 -4.89 2.41
CA ARG A 143 -20.97 -5.72 1.94
C ARG A 143 -21.76 -5.02 0.84
N LEU A 144 -22.34 -5.82 -0.06
CA LEU A 144 -23.34 -5.32 -0.99
C LEU A 144 -24.61 -4.89 -0.24
N ARG A 145 -25.40 -4.01 -0.86
CA ARG A 145 -26.69 -3.59 -0.29
C ARG A 145 -27.62 -4.81 -0.19
N SER A 146 -28.45 -4.83 0.85
CA SER A 146 -29.44 -5.89 1.03
C SER A 146 -30.32 -6.03 -0.21
N GLY A 147 -30.50 -7.26 -0.69
CA GLY A 147 -31.26 -7.56 -1.92
C GLY A 147 -30.47 -7.46 -3.23
N VAL A 148 -29.17 -7.14 -3.18
CA VAL A 148 -28.28 -7.20 -4.36
C VAL A 148 -27.47 -8.49 -4.31
N GLU A 149 -27.70 -9.37 -5.28
CA GLU A 149 -26.91 -10.59 -5.44
C GLU A 149 -25.51 -10.25 -6.01
N PRO A 150 -24.43 -10.87 -5.52
CA PRO A 150 -23.09 -10.68 -6.07
C PRO A 150 -23.04 -11.22 -7.50
N ALA A 151 -22.41 -10.49 -8.43
CA ALA A 151 -22.41 -10.91 -9.84
C ALA A 151 -21.59 -12.22 -10.10
N SER A 152 -20.82 -12.70 -9.12
CA SER A 152 -20.23 -14.05 -9.08
C SER A 152 -20.19 -14.56 -7.63
N PRO A 153 -21.21 -15.29 -7.14
CA PRO A 153 -21.27 -15.73 -5.74
C PRO A 153 -20.16 -16.72 -5.33
N ASN A 154 -19.50 -17.35 -6.31
CA ASN A 154 -18.43 -18.34 -6.08
C ASN A 154 -17.01 -17.74 -6.08
N GLU A 155 -16.88 -16.42 -5.90
CA GLU A 155 -15.60 -15.73 -5.76
C GLU A 155 -15.45 -15.14 -4.35
N LYS A 156 -14.23 -15.14 -3.82
CA LYS A 156 -13.89 -14.42 -2.59
C LYS A 156 -12.97 -13.26 -2.94
N TRP A 157 -13.27 -12.07 -2.44
CA TRP A 157 -12.49 -10.87 -2.68
C TRP A 157 -11.88 -10.38 -1.38
N LEU A 158 -10.56 -10.27 -1.39
CA LEU A 158 -9.73 -9.83 -0.30
C LEU A 158 -8.98 -8.56 -0.71
N PHE A 159 -8.80 -7.65 0.25
CA PHE A 159 -8.02 -6.43 0.06
C PHE A 159 -7.06 -6.21 1.22
N ILE A 160 -5.84 -5.76 0.97
CA ILE A 160 -4.95 -5.21 1.99
C ILE A 160 -4.44 -3.85 1.55
N ASN A 161 -4.60 -2.85 2.42
CA ASN A 161 -4.10 -1.51 2.16
C ASN A 161 -2.59 -1.40 2.38
N GLY A 162 -2.03 -0.33 1.83
CA GLY A 162 -0.77 0.21 2.30
C GLY A 162 -0.90 0.90 3.65
N ILE A 163 0.25 1.20 4.18
CA ILE A 163 0.45 2.13 5.28
C ILE A 163 0.21 3.59 4.84
N ALA A 164 0.40 4.54 5.75
CA ALA A 164 -0.06 5.94 5.68
C ALA A 164 -1.59 6.09 5.53
N ASN A 165 -2.33 5.00 5.76
CA ASN A 165 -3.75 4.93 5.58
C ASN A 165 -4.46 4.98 6.94
N GLU A 166 -5.49 5.81 7.05
CA GLU A 166 -6.40 5.78 8.20
C GLU A 166 -7.56 4.81 7.92
N PHE A 167 -8.22 4.33 8.97
CA PHE A 167 -9.27 3.31 8.83
C PHE A 167 -10.39 3.73 7.87
N VAL A 168 -10.78 5.01 7.87
CA VAL A 168 -11.80 5.53 6.94
C VAL A 168 -11.39 5.42 5.47
N TRP A 169 -10.13 5.70 5.16
CA TRP A 169 -9.59 5.61 3.80
C TRP A 169 -9.43 4.14 3.36
N PHE A 170 -9.07 3.27 4.29
CA PHE A 170 -9.11 1.81 4.08
C PHE A 170 -10.53 1.30 3.80
N GLN A 171 -11.54 1.77 4.53
CA GLN A 171 -12.94 1.42 4.26
C GLN A 171 -13.38 1.89 2.87
N ARG A 172 -13.04 3.13 2.50
CA ARG A 172 -13.33 3.67 1.16
C ARG A 172 -12.64 2.90 0.04
N SER A 173 -11.42 2.41 0.27
CA SER A 173 -10.74 1.53 -0.67
C SER A 173 -11.50 0.21 -0.87
N CYS A 174 -11.97 -0.40 0.23
CA CYS A 174 -12.83 -1.60 0.15
C CYS A 174 -14.14 -1.30 -0.60
N ASP A 175 -14.77 -0.17 -0.31
CA ASP A 175 -16.01 0.27 -0.95
C ASP A 175 -15.82 0.56 -2.45
N LYS A 176 -14.71 1.21 -2.84
CA LYS A 176 -14.37 1.44 -4.25
C LYS A 176 -14.27 0.11 -5.00
N ILE A 177 -13.57 -0.87 -4.44
CA ILE A 177 -13.46 -2.21 -5.04
C ILE A 177 -14.84 -2.87 -5.10
N ARG A 178 -15.63 -2.83 -4.01
CA ARG A 178 -16.98 -3.40 -3.99
C ARG A 178 -17.84 -2.82 -5.10
N ASP A 179 -17.89 -1.49 -5.19
CA ASP A 179 -18.77 -0.77 -6.10
C ASP A 179 -18.33 -0.94 -7.56
N THR A 180 -17.01 -1.00 -7.80
CA THR A 180 -16.45 -1.23 -9.14
C THR A 180 -16.75 -2.65 -9.65
N PHE A 181 -16.60 -3.67 -8.81
CA PHE A 181 -16.69 -5.07 -9.24
C PHE A 181 -18.03 -5.72 -8.91
N GLY A 182 -18.89 -5.09 -8.13
CA GLY A 182 -20.15 -5.67 -7.65
C GLY A 182 -19.93 -6.92 -6.80
N ARG A 183 -18.97 -6.89 -5.87
CA ARG A 183 -18.56 -8.03 -5.02
C ARG A 183 -18.38 -7.59 -3.58
N GLU A 184 -18.75 -8.44 -2.62
CA GLU A 184 -18.37 -8.21 -1.22
C GLU A 184 -16.84 -8.30 -1.07
N VAL A 185 -16.24 -7.34 -0.38
CA VAL A 185 -14.78 -7.26 -0.19
C VAL A 185 -14.47 -7.38 1.30
N LYS A 186 -13.63 -8.35 1.66
CA LYS A 186 -13.05 -8.44 3.00
C LYS A 186 -11.68 -7.78 3.00
N GLY A 187 -11.58 -6.62 3.64
CA GLY A 187 -10.34 -5.91 3.85
C GLY A 187 -9.59 -6.42 5.09
N ILE A 188 -8.27 -6.45 4.98
CA ILE A 188 -7.29 -6.61 6.06
C ILE A 188 -6.65 -5.25 6.26
N TYR A 189 -6.80 -4.68 7.47
CA TYR A 189 -6.29 -3.35 7.77
C TYR A 189 -4.83 -3.44 8.20
N ASN A 190 -3.94 -2.94 7.34
CA ASN A 190 -2.56 -2.68 7.71
C ASN A 190 -2.48 -1.28 8.34
N ARG A 191 -2.48 -1.22 9.68
CA ARG A 191 -2.43 0.06 10.43
C ARG A 191 -1.07 0.73 10.23
N THR A 192 -1.09 1.98 9.85
CA THR A 192 0.10 2.85 9.76
C THR A 192 0.68 3.22 11.12
N ASP A 193 2.02 3.25 11.19
CA ASP A 193 2.79 3.88 12.28
C ASP A 193 3.32 5.28 11.90
N GLY A 194 2.84 5.81 10.76
CA GLY A 194 3.08 7.15 10.24
C GLY A 194 3.80 7.15 8.90
N ILE A 195 3.34 7.99 7.96
CA ILE A 195 3.82 8.08 6.57
C ILE A 195 5.36 8.15 6.39
N LEU A 196 6.09 8.70 7.36
CA LEU A 196 7.55 8.76 7.30
C LEU A 196 8.20 7.41 7.55
N TRP A 197 7.80 6.74 8.63
CA TRP A 197 8.31 5.40 8.97
C TRP A 197 7.95 4.41 7.88
N ASP A 198 6.75 4.58 7.38
CA ASP A 198 6.17 3.83 6.29
C ASP A 198 7.02 3.87 4.99
N LEU A 199 7.45 5.05 4.56
CA LEU A 199 8.33 5.19 3.39
C LEU A 199 9.71 4.60 3.65
N ILE A 200 10.23 4.69 4.88
CA ILE A 200 11.49 4.06 5.29
C ILE A 200 11.38 2.54 5.21
N GLU A 201 10.31 1.95 5.75
CA GLU A 201 10.04 0.51 5.65
C GLU A 201 9.94 0.08 4.18
N CYS A 202 9.20 0.82 3.34
CA CYS A 202 9.10 0.52 1.91
C CYS A 202 10.46 0.54 1.21
N ALA A 203 11.33 1.50 1.55
CA ALA A 203 12.66 1.60 0.97
C ALA A 203 13.65 0.55 1.52
N GLY A 204 13.52 0.17 2.80
CA GLY A 204 14.39 -0.78 3.50
C GLY A 204 14.05 -2.26 3.27
N GLU A 205 12.77 -2.62 3.27
CA GLU A 205 12.28 -4.00 3.05
C GLU A 205 12.34 -4.46 1.59
N ARG A 206 12.84 -3.58 0.70
CA ARG A 206 12.73 -3.73 -0.74
C ARG A 206 13.48 -4.96 -1.26
N GLN A 207 14.59 -5.39 -0.63
CA GLN A 207 15.38 -6.57 -0.99
C GLN A 207 15.13 -7.73 -0.01
N ALA A 208 14.41 -8.78 -0.41
CA ALA A 208 14.40 -10.02 0.39
C ALA A 208 14.04 -11.23 -0.47
N VAL A 209 15.02 -11.76 -1.18
CA VAL A 209 15.02 -13.19 -1.56
C VAL A 209 15.60 -14.04 -0.42
N ALA A 210 16.42 -13.45 0.45
CA ALA A 210 16.82 -14.02 1.73
C ALA A 210 16.82 -12.91 2.79
N PRO A 211 16.41 -13.19 4.05
CA PRO A 211 16.67 -12.27 5.15
C PRO A 211 18.19 -12.11 5.30
N ASP A 212 18.74 -10.90 5.09
CA ASP A 212 20.11 -10.61 5.53
C ASP A 212 20.06 -10.41 7.06
N PRO A 213 20.69 -11.29 7.86
CA PRO A 213 20.71 -11.16 9.32
C PRO A 213 21.42 -9.88 9.81
N ARG A 214 22.09 -9.15 8.91
CA ARG A 214 22.85 -7.92 9.19
C ARG A 214 22.11 -6.63 8.82
N ASN A 215 20.85 -6.70 8.39
CA ASN A 215 20.03 -5.52 8.12
C ASN A 215 18.78 -5.48 9.04
N PRO A 216 18.96 -5.10 10.31
CA PRO A 216 17.91 -5.13 11.33
C PRO A 216 16.81 -4.07 11.13
N LEU A 217 16.92 -3.17 10.14
CA LEU A 217 15.82 -2.28 9.71
C LEU A 217 14.75 -3.00 8.87
N ILE A 218 14.97 -4.27 8.49
CA ILE A 218 13.96 -5.16 7.88
C ILE A 218 12.97 -5.70 8.95
N GLN A 219 13.00 -5.16 10.18
CA GLN A 219 12.05 -5.50 11.22
C GLN A 219 10.72 -4.77 11.00
N ARG A 220 9.81 -5.45 10.31
CA ARG A 220 8.39 -5.09 10.23
C ARG A 220 7.88 -4.58 11.58
N THR A 221 7.20 -3.42 11.61
CA THR A 221 6.43 -2.96 12.77
C THR A 221 5.50 -4.06 13.31
N SER A 222 5.15 -3.97 14.60
CA SER A 222 4.17 -4.88 15.20
C SER A 222 2.86 -4.90 14.44
N SER A 223 2.41 -3.72 13.96
CA SER A 223 1.23 -3.56 13.11
C SER A 223 1.36 -4.32 11.77
N SER A 224 2.50 -4.22 11.09
CA SER A 224 2.79 -4.96 9.86
C SER A 224 2.83 -6.47 10.08
N LYS A 225 3.38 -6.95 11.20
CA LYS A 225 3.40 -8.39 11.55
C LYS A 225 2.00 -8.91 11.81
N GLU A 226 1.20 -8.20 12.61
CA GLU A 226 -0.20 -8.53 12.86
C GLU A 226 -1.01 -8.56 11.55
N ALA A 227 -0.80 -7.59 10.65
CA ALA A 227 -1.43 -7.57 9.33
C ALA A 227 -0.99 -8.75 8.45
N GLN A 228 0.27 -9.20 8.54
CA GLN A 228 0.74 -10.39 7.83
C GLN A 228 0.05 -11.66 8.34
N GLU A 229 -0.02 -11.84 9.65
CA GLU A 229 -0.65 -13.00 10.27
C GLU A 229 -2.13 -13.05 9.93
N SER A 230 -2.83 -11.92 10.07
CA SER A 230 -4.23 -11.76 9.66
C SER A 230 -4.42 -12.08 8.18
N LEU A 231 -3.61 -11.52 7.29
CA LEU A 231 -3.68 -11.80 5.85
C LEU A 231 -3.43 -13.28 5.54
N LEU A 232 -2.45 -13.90 6.19
CA LEU A 232 -2.13 -15.31 5.99
C LEU A 232 -3.31 -16.21 6.38
N GLU A 233 -3.95 -15.93 7.51
CA GLU A 233 -5.12 -16.68 7.97
C GLU A 233 -6.35 -16.46 7.07
N GLU A 234 -6.57 -15.23 6.59
CA GLU A 234 -7.65 -14.93 5.65
C GLU A 234 -7.44 -15.59 4.28
N LEU A 235 -6.21 -15.60 3.77
CA LEU A 235 -5.87 -16.31 2.54
C LEU A 235 -6.08 -17.82 2.69
N LYS A 236 -5.59 -18.43 3.78
CA LYS A 236 -5.83 -19.86 4.05
C LYS A 236 -7.31 -20.18 4.12
N SER A 237 -8.08 -19.38 4.87
CA SER A 237 -9.52 -19.58 5.05
C SER A 237 -10.29 -19.41 3.75
N ALA A 238 -9.86 -18.51 2.86
CA ALA A 238 -10.46 -18.34 1.55
C ALA A 238 -10.15 -19.50 0.59
N ILE A 239 -8.92 -20.02 0.60
CA ILE A 239 -8.50 -21.10 -0.32
C ILE A 239 -8.99 -22.47 0.16
N TRP A 240 -8.87 -22.72 1.46
CA TRP A 240 -9.20 -23.98 2.13
C TRP A 240 -10.20 -23.73 3.26
N PRO A 241 -11.47 -23.41 2.94
CA PRO A 241 -12.47 -23.18 3.97
C PRO A 241 -12.71 -24.46 4.78
N GLY A 242 -12.76 -24.32 6.11
CA GLY A 242 -13.09 -25.44 7.00
C GLY A 242 -14.56 -25.88 6.94
N ALA A 243 -15.45 -25.02 6.41
CA ALA A 243 -16.87 -25.30 6.22
C ALA A 243 -17.40 -24.62 4.95
N GLY A 244 -18.31 -25.30 4.25
CA GLY A 244 -18.90 -24.84 3.00
C GLY A 244 -18.07 -25.17 1.75
N PRO A 245 -18.59 -24.90 0.55
CA PRO A 245 -17.87 -25.16 -0.70
C PRO A 245 -16.69 -24.22 -0.86
N ALA A 246 -15.55 -24.76 -1.33
CA ALA A 246 -14.40 -23.94 -1.71
C ALA A 246 -14.75 -22.99 -2.87
N PRO A 247 -14.30 -21.73 -2.84
CA PRO A 247 -14.59 -20.80 -3.92
C PRO A 247 -13.88 -21.24 -5.21
N ARG A 248 -14.44 -20.84 -6.35
CA ARG A 248 -13.83 -21.06 -7.65
C ARG A 248 -12.55 -20.24 -7.81
N ARG A 249 -12.55 -19.02 -7.29
CA ARG A 249 -11.42 -18.08 -7.31
C ARG A 249 -11.38 -17.24 -6.04
N VAL A 250 -10.16 -16.86 -5.66
CA VAL A 250 -9.88 -15.90 -4.60
C VAL A 250 -9.13 -14.73 -5.22
N MET A 251 -9.74 -13.57 -5.23
CA MET A 251 -9.19 -12.32 -5.77
C MET A 251 -8.55 -11.56 -4.63
N MET A 252 -7.24 -11.34 -4.70
CA MET A 252 -6.48 -10.62 -3.67
C MET A 252 -5.92 -9.34 -4.27
N ILE A 253 -6.40 -8.21 -3.78
CA ILE A 253 -5.91 -6.88 -4.17
C ILE A 253 -5.01 -6.35 -3.06
N ALA A 254 -3.82 -5.89 -3.41
CA ALA A 254 -2.91 -5.23 -2.47
C ALA A 254 -2.49 -3.87 -3.00
N HIS A 255 -2.30 -2.91 -2.09
CA HIS A 255 -1.85 -1.57 -2.43
C HIS A 255 -0.62 -1.18 -1.63
N SER A 256 0.34 -0.49 -2.26
CA SER A 256 1.53 0.09 -1.61
C SER A 256 2.27 -0.96 -0.75
N GLN A 257 2.60 -0.66 0.51
CA GLN A 257 3.26 -1.62 1.41
C GLN A 257 2.46 -2.91 1.66
N GLY A 258 1.13 -2.88 1.51
CA GLY A 258 0.30 -4.08 1.51
C GLY A 258 0.79 -5.14 0.51
N CYS A 259 1.47 -4.73 -0.57
CA CYS A 259 2.10 -5.62 -1.53
C CYS A 259 3.31 -6.37 -0.93
N LEU A 260 4.11 -5.74 -0.07
CA LEU A 260 5.21 -6.41 0.65
C LEU A 260 4.66 -7.41 1.66
N VAL A 261 3.62 -7.02 2.40
CA VAL A 261 2.91 -7.90 3.34
C VAL A 261 2.37 -9.13 2.62
N LEU A 262 1.73 -8.92 1.46
CA LEU A 262 1.21 -9.99 0.62
C LEU A 262 2.32 -10.87 0.06
N ARG A 263 3.43 -10.30 -0.42
CA ARG A 263 4.58 -11.07 -0.92
C ARG A 263 5.08 -12.05 0.13
N LEU A 264 5.27 -11.59 1.37
CA LEU A 264 5.73 -12.42 2.49
C LEU A 264 4.69 -13.50 2.87
N ALA A 265 3.40 -13.16 2.88
CA ALA A 265 2.34 -14.14 3.11
C ALA A 265 2.30 -15.21 2.01
N LEU A 266 2.47 -14.83 0.75
CA LEU A 266 2.54 -15.76 -0.39
C LEU A 266 3.78 -16.65 -0.32
N GLN A 267 4.95 -16.09 -0.01
CA GLN A 267 6.17 -16.88 0.19
C GLN A 267 5.98 -17.93 1.29
N ALA A 268 5.38 -17.56 2.43
CA ALA A 268 5.07 -18.50 3.50
C ALA A 268 4.09 -19.59 3.05
N LEU A 269 3.00 -19.22 2.35
CA LEU A 269 2.01 -20.17 1.82
C LEU A 269 2.63 -21.16 0.83
N ILE A 270 3.40 -20.67 -0.13
CA ILE A 270 4.02 -21.51 -1.16
C ILE A 270 5.05 -22.42 -0.53
N THR A 271 5.94 -21.88 0.31
CA THR A 271 6.98 -22.68 0.98
C THR A 271 6.37 -23.81 1.81
N ALA A 272 5.26 -23.55 2.51
CA ALA A 272 4.56 -24.56 3.30
C ALA A 272 3.80 -25.62 2.46
N ASN A 273 3.47 -25.34 1.20
CA ASN A 273 2.56 -26.19 0.39
C ASN A 273 3.13 -26.67 -0.95
N HIS A 274 4.37 -26.32 -1.33
CA HIS A 274 4.99 -26.62 -2.64
C HIS A 274 5.29 -28.10 -2.95
N GLN A 275 5.00 -29.03 -2.04
CA GLN A 275 5.24 -30.47 -2.23
C GLN A 275 3.97 -31.32 -2.04
N GLY A 276 2.80 -30.69 -1.93
CA GLY A 276 1.55 -31.39 -1.65
C GLY A 276 0.42 -31.06 -2.63
N ASP A 277 -0.68 -31.80 -2.51
CA ASP A 277 -1.90 -31.63 -3.34
C ASP A 277 -2.44 -30.19 -3.32
N LYS A 278 -2.13 -29.46 -2.24
CA LYS A 278 -2.49 -28.06 -1.99
C LYS A 278 -1.82 -27.05 -2.91
N GLU A 279 -0.72 -27.39 -3.59
CA GLU A 279 -0.11 -26.47 -4.57
C GLU A 279 -1.10 -26.14 -5.69
N SER A 280 -1.86 -27.14 -6.13
CA SER A 280 -2.87 -26.95 -7.18
C SER A 280 -3.99 -26.00 -6.75
N ASP A 281 -4.33 -25.94 -5.46
CA ASP A 281 -5.34 -25.02 -4.93
C ASP A 281 -4.88 -23.56 -4.96
N LEU A 282 -3.56 -23.30 -4.86
CA LEU A 282 -3.02 -21.94 -4.98
C LEU A 282 -3.29 -21.33 -6.36
N LYS A 283 -3.55 -22.16 -7.38
CA LYS A 283 -3.99 -21.71 -8.71
C LYS A 283 -5.37 -21.06 -8.73
N LYS A 284 -6.15 -21.14 -7.65
CA LYS A 284 -7.40 -20.38 -7.47
C LYS A 284 -7.15 -18.91 -7.15
N LEU A 285 -5.94 -18.54 -6.70
CA LEU A 285 -5.57 -17.17 -6.37
C LEU A 285 -5.36 -16.33 -7.63
N GLY A 286 -6.03 -15.20 -7.70
CA GLY A 286 -5.69 -14.07 -8.57
C GLY A 286 -5.12 -12.93 -7.75
N ILE A 287 -3.89 -12.52 -8.04
CA ILE A 287 -3.16 -11.50 -7.30
C ILE A 287 -3.09 -10.23 -8.13
N PHE A 288 -3.50 -9.11 -7.54
CA PHE A 288 -3.49 -7.81 -8.19
C PHE A 288 -2.86 -6.78 -7.26
N THR A 289 -1.82 -6.10 -7.70
CA THR A 289 -1.11 -5.14 -6.85
C THR A 289 -1.13 -3.76 -7.46
N PHE A 290 -1.22 -2.72 -6.63
CA PHE A 290 -1.24 -1.33 -7.04
C PHE A 290 -0.12 -0.58 -6.32
N GLY A 291 0.77 0.07 -7.05
CA GLY A 291 1.88 0.84 -6.47
C GLY A 291 2.87 0.01 -5.66
N ASN A 292 3.22 -1.18 -6.16
CA ASN A 292 4.04 -2.16 -5.44
C ASN A 292 5.51 -1.71 -5.25
N PRO A 293 5.99 -1.49 -4.01
CA PRO A 293 7.37 -1.07 -3.75
C PRO A 293 8.39 -2.23 -3.70
N SER A 294 7.97 -3.47 -3.91
CA SER A 294 8.89 -4.61 -3.85
C SER A 294 9.86 -4.64 -5.04
N VAL A 295 11.16 -4.90 -4.81
CA VAL A 295 12.13 -5.00 -5.92
C VAL A 295 12.07 -6.35 -6.64
N ASP A 296 11.47 -7.34 -5.99
CA ASP A 296 11.32 -8.68 -6.53
C ASP A 296 9.95 -9.26 -6.19
N TRP A 297 9.47 -10.15 -7.04
CA TRP A 297 8.25 -10.92 -6.84
C TRP A 297 8.56 -12.41 -6.92
N LYS A 298 9.49 -12.85 -6.06
CA LYS A 298 10.07 -14.19 -6.09
C LYS A 298 9.92 -14.93 -4.77
N VAL A 299 10.09 -16.24 -4.82
CA VAL A 299 10.17 -17.15 -3.68
C VAL A 299 11.35 -18.11 -3.88
N VAL A 300 12.01 -18.50 -2.79
CA VAL A 300 13.08 -19.51 -2.83
C VAL A 300 12.48 -20.87 -2.49
N ILE A 301 12.52 -21.79 -3.45
CA ILE A 301 12.07 -23.17 -3.27
C ILE A 301 13.22 -24.10 -3.62
N ASN A 302 13.61 -24.97 -2.69
CA ASN A 302 14.74 -25.89 -2.83
C ASN A 302 16.04 -25.19 -3.27
N GLY A 303 16.33 -24.03 -2.68
CA GLY A 303 17.52 -23.23 -2.98
C GLY A 303 17.49 -22.51 -4.33
N LYS A 304 16.35 -22.49 -5.04
CA LYS A 304 16.21 -21.81 -6.34
C LYS A 304 15.17 -20.70 -6.25
N GLU A 305 15.54 -19.52 -6.75
CA GLU A 305 14.61 -18.42 -6.96
C GLU A 305 13.61 -18.75 -8.07
N GLN A 306 12.33 -18.56 -7.78
CA GLN A 306 11.24 -18.76 -8.73
C GLN A 306 10.24 -17.60 -8.62
N PRO A 307 9.64 -17.14 -9.74
CA PRO A 307 8.58 -16.14 -9.70
C PRO A 307 7.39 -16.63 -8.86
N LEU A 308 6.82 -15.77 -8.02
CA LEU A 308 5.60 -16.07 -7.26
C LEU A 308 4.41 -16.35 -8.21
N SER A 309 4.39 -15.69 -9.37
CA SER A 309 3.39 -15.89 -10.43
C SER A 309 3.34 -17.33 -10.94
N LYS A 310 4.42 -18.11 -10.77
CA LYS A 310 4.44 -19.55 -11.10
C LYS A 310 3.46 -20.35 -10.26
N TYR A 311 3.14 -19.93 -9.04
CA TYR A 311 2.37 -20.73 -8.08
C TYR A 311 0.90 -20.32 -7.99
N VAL A 312 0.55 -19.11 -8.42
CA VAL A 312 -0.83 -18.60 -8.42
C VAL A 312 -1.45 -18.69 -9.81
N GLY A 313 -2.77 -18.43 -9.91
CA GLY A 313 -3.51 -18.53 -11.16
C GLY A 313 -3.31 -17.34 -12.08
N VAL A 314 -3.29 -16.13 -11.52
CA VAL A 314 -2.98 -14.88 -12.23
C VAL A 314 -2.23 -13.92 -11.31
N THR A 315 -1.34 -13.13 -11.88
CA THR A 315 -0.67 -12.02 -11.19
C THR A 315 -0.63 -10.83 -12.13
N GLU A 316 -1.12 -9.68 -11.68
CA GLU A 316 -1.04 -8.42 -12.43
C GLU A 316 -0.61 -7.29 -11.49
N HIS A 317 0.23 -6.41 -12.00
CA HIS A 317 0.79 -5.29 -11.27
C HIS A 317 0.42 -3.99 -11.97
N PHE A 318 -0.21 -3.08 -11.24
CA PHE A 318 -0.64 -1.77 -11.73
C PHE A 318 0.24 -0.70 -11.11
N ALA A 319 0.74 0.20 -11.95
CA ALA A 319 1.65 1.24 -11.49
C ALA A 319 1.42 2.53 -12.26
N LEU A 320 1.51 3.67 -11.57
CA LEU A 320 1.54 4.99 -12.20
C LEU A 320 2.99 5.35 -12.51
N GLU A 321 3.28 5.81 -13.73
CA GLU A 321 4.66 6.02 -14.20
C GLU A 321 5.52 6.88 -13.27
N HIS A 322 4.91 7.87 -12.60
CA HIS A 322 5.60 8.81 -11.73
C HIS A 322 5.38 8.57 -10.23
N ASP A 323 4.65 7.51 -9.84
CA ASP A 323 4.49 7.12 -8.43
C ASP A 323 5.84 6.73 -7.82
N TYR A 324 6.28 7.50 -6.82
CA TYR A 324 7.55 7.29 -6.12
C TYR A 324 7.64 5.91 -5.49
N VAL A 325 6.56 5.44 -4.84
CA VAL A 325 6.55 4.14 -4.17
C VAL A 325 6.66 3.00 -5.19
N ALA A 326 5.97 3.13 -6.33
CA ALA A 326 6.11 2.18 -7.43
C ALA A 326 7.51 2.18 -8.06
N LYS A 327 8.17 3.35 -8.15
CA LYS A 327 9.56 3.50 -8.60
C LYS A 327 10.58 2.87 -7.67
N LEU A 328 10.26 2.70 -6.38
CA LEU A 328 11.11 1.94 -5.45
C LEU A 328 11.21 0.46 -5.86
N GLY A 329 10.15 -0.07 -6.47
CA GLY A 329 9.95 -1.49 -6.74
C GLY A 329 9.57 -1.81 -8.19
N VAL A 330 8.28 -2.00 -8.45
CA VAL A 330 7.77 -2.58 -9.69
C VAL A 330 8.11 -1.81 -10.98
N ILE A 331 8.32 -0.49 -10.90
CA ILE A 331 8.74 0.35 -12.05
C ILE A 331 10.26 0.41 -12.20
N ARG A 332 11.02 0.07 -11.16
CA ARG A 332 12.45 0.39 -11.04
C ARG A 332 13.26 -0.07 -12.25
N ASP A 333 13.93 0.88 -12.89
CA ASP A 333 14.87 0.60 -13.97
C ASP A 333 16.20 0.06 -13.42
N GLY A 334 16.64 -1.10 -13.92
CA GLY A 334 18.07 -1.40 -14.03
C GLY A 334 18.81 -2.00 -12.82
N SER A 335 18.23 -2.87 -11.98
CA SER A 335 19.00 -3.47 -10.87
C SER A 335 18.83 -4.94 -10.55
N SER A 336 17.82 -5.59 -11.10
CA SER A 336 17.73 -7.05 -11.08
C SER A 336 17.49 -7.51 -12.52
N PRO A 337 18.37 -8.34 -13.11
CA PRO A 337 18.16 -8.85 -14.46
C PRO A 337 16.85 -9.61 -14.61
N ASN A 338 16.29 -10.12 -13.51
CA ASN A 338 15.01 -10.79 -13.47
C ASN A 338 14.33 -10.59 -12.10
N PRO A 339 13.52 -9.54 -11.93
CA PRO A 339 12.81 -9.27 -10.68
C PRO A 339 11.65 -10.25 -10.43
N GLY A 340 11.30 -11.12 -11.40
CA GLY A 340 10.22 -12.11 -11.26
C GLY A 340 8.82 -11.56 -11.50
N TYR A 341 8.68 -10.29 -11.90
CA TYR A 341 7.39 -9.68 -12.24
C TYR A 341 6.80 -10.20 -13.55
N GLY A 342 7.64 -10.48 -14.56
CA GLY A 342 7.18 -10.72 -15.94
C GLY A 342 6.72 -9.42 -16.60
N THR A 343 7.27 -9.10 -17.77
CA THR A 343 7.02 -7.80 -18.44
C THR A 343 5.56 -7.60 -18.81
N ASP A 344 4.89 -8.67 -19.24
CA ASP A 344 3.50 -8.62 -19.73
C ASP A 344 2.47 -8.66 -18.59
N LEU A 345 2.94 -8.65 -17.33
CA LEU A 345 2.11 -8.65 -16.13
C LEU A 345 2.10 -7.28 -15.44
N VAL A 346 2.85 -6.29 -15.96
CA VAL A 346 2.94 -4.94 -15.41
C VAL A 346 2.21 -3.93 -16.30
N PHE A 347 1.06 -3.46 -15.83
CA PHE A 347 0.21 -2.48 -16.47
C PHE A 347 0.56 -1.08 -15.95
N LYS A 348 1.15 -0.26 -16.82
CA LYS A 348 1.59 1.10 -16.48
C LYS A 348 0.62 2.15 -17.00
N MET A 349 0.30 3.13 -16.19
CA MET A 349 -0.41 4.34 -16.61
C MET A 349 0.60 5.42 -17.01
N ASN A 350 0.67 5.75 -18.30
CA ASN A 350 1.59 6.75 -18.83
C ASN A 350 1.27 8.14 -18.26
N GLY A 351 2.29 8.85 -17.78
CA GLY A 351 2.16 10.15 -17.13
C GLY A 351 1.41 10.14 -15.80
N GLY A 352 0.96 8.97 -15.31
CA GLY A 352 0.22 8.83 -14.07
C GLY A 352 1.04 9.28 -12.86
N ARG A 353 0.41 9.99 -11.93
CA ARG A 353 1.00 10.61 -10.74
C ARG A 353 0.16 10.36 -9.49
N GLY A 354 0.74 10.55 -8.32
CA GLY A 354 0.10 10.28 -7.05
C GLY A 354 0.30 8.83 -6.61
N HIS A 355 -0.53 8.36 -5.69
CA HIS A 355 -0.33 7.04 -5.05
C HIS A 355 -1.57 6.44 -4.39
N LEU A 356 -2.48 7.27 -3.89
CA LEU A 356 -3.69 6.82 -3.19
C LEU A 356 -4.58 5.94 -4.08
N LEU A 357 -5.07 4.82 -3.55
CA LEU A 357 -5.87 3.86 -4.31
C LEU A 357 -7.21 4.45 -4.75
N GLY A 358 -7.85 5.24 -3.88
CA GLY A 358 -9.14 5.90 -4.13
C GLY A 358 -9.01 7.04 -5.15
N ALA A 359 -8.09 7.96 -4.91
CA ALA A 359 -7.91 9.18 -5.70
C ALA A 359 -7.17 8.96 -7.03
N HIS A 360 -6.10 8.14 -7.06
CA HIS A 360 -5.13 8.13 -8.17
C HIS A 360 -5.14 6.86 -9.02
N TYR A 361 -5.35 5.69 -8.41
CA TYR A 361 -5.37 4.45 -9.17
C TYR A 361 -6.76 4.21 -9.80
N SER A 362 -6.78 4.01 -11.12
CA SER A 362 -7.99 3.75 -11.89
C SER A 362 -8.32 2.26 -11.94
N PHE A 363 -9.60 1.92 -12.05
CA PHE A 363 -10.03 0.55 -12.43
C PHE A 363 -10.54 0.48 -13.88
N ASP A 364 -10.41 1.55 -14.67
CA ASP A 364 -10.66 1.54 -16.10
C ASP A 364 -9.47 0.94 -16.87
N SER A 365 -9.74 -0.05 -17.71
CA SER A 365 -8.75 -0.64 -18.61
C SER A 365 -8.09 0.38 -19.54
N ASN A 366 -8.78 1.47 -19.89
CA ASN A 366 -8.26 2.49 -20.80
C ASN A 366 -7.20 3.39 -20.15
N ALA A 367 -7.11 3.40 -18.81
CA ALA A 367 -6.11 4.19 -18.10
C ALA A 367 -4.70 3.58 -18.21
N TYR A 368 -4.59 2.29 -18.53
CA TYR A 368 -3.32 1.56 -18.52
C TYR A 368 -2.90 1.13 -19.92
N VAL A 369 -1.60 1.19 -20.18
CA VAL A 369 -0.99 0.58 -21.36
C VAL A 369 -1.30 -0.91 -21.34
N GLN A 370 -1.90 -1.40 -22.44
CA GLN A 370 -2.42 -2.77 -22.57
C GLN A 370 -3.48 -3.15 -21.53
N GLY A 371 -4.13 -2.20 -20.84
CA GLY A 371 -5.09 -2.50 -19.77
C GLY A 371 -6.28 -3.37 -20.23
N SER A 372 -6.66 -3.35 -21.51
CA SER A 372 -7.67 -4.27 -22.08
C SER A 372 -7.26 -5.75 -22.02
N GLN A 373 -5.97 -6.03 -21.81
CA GLN A 373 -5.43 -7.38 -21.61
C GLN A 373 -5.54 -7.85 -20.15
N SER A 374 -5.74 -6.93 -19.19
CA SER A 374 -5.90 -7.26 -17.77
C SER A 374 -7.17 -8.08 -17.52
N GLN A 375 -7.04 -9.15 -16.75
CA GLN A 375 -8.16 -9.94 -16.25
C GLN A 375 -8.96 -9.16 -15.20
N LEU A 376 -8.30 -8.39 -14.34
CA LEU A 376 -9.00 -7.58 -13.34
C LEU A 376 -9.81 -6.47 -14.01
N LEU A 377 -9.19 -5.63 -14.83
CA LEU A 377 -9.86 -4.46 -15.40
C LEU A 377 -10.99 -4.84 -16.36
N ARG A 378 -10.86 -5.98 -17.07
CA ARG A 378 -11.99 -6.53 -17.84
C ARG A 378 -13.16 -6.99 -16.97
N ALA A 379 -12.93 -7.38 -15.71
CA ALA A 379 -14.00 -7.73 -14.79
C ALA A 379 -14.80 -6.51 -14.34
N ALA A 380 -14.18 -5.32 -14.32
CA ALA A 380 -14.86 -4.04 -14.01
C ALA A 380 -15.79 -3.57 -15.13
N GLN A 381 -15.56 -4.02 -16.38
CA GLN A 381 -16.32 -3.59 -17.56
C GLN A 381 -17.54 -4.46 -17.88
N ARG A 382 -17.78 -5.51 -17.10
CA ARG A 382 -18.94 -6.39 -17.30
C ARG A 382 -20.12 -5.82 -16.49
N PRO A 383 -21.22 -5.42 -17.15
CA PRO A 383 -22.40 -4.86 -16.46
C PRO A 383 -23.08 -5.88 -15.53
#